data_AF-B6EI70-F1
#
_entry.id   AF-B6EI70-F1
#
_cell.length_a   1.000
_cell.length_b   1.000
_cell.length_c   1.000
_cell.angle_alpha   90.00
_cell.angle_beta   90.00
_cell.angle_gamma   90.00
#
_symmetry.space_group_name_H-M   'P 1'
#
loop_
_entity.id
_entity.type
_entity.pdbx_description
1 polymer ?
#
loop_
_entity_poly.entity_id
_entity_poly.type
_entity_poly.pdbx_seq_one_letter_code
_entity_poly.pdbx_strand_id
1 'polypeptide(L)'
;MTVDINIIYSILVSWNKPKTYSDLTQDYKCRTGEWYSPQSWNEVLSQLNKILAEADAPPLSALVVSQSTNEPGALFWASASNVPPKHNNPLKRTLMWQGILNQVVTYQWPNKLPIN
;
A
#
# COMPACT_ATOMS: atom_id res chain seq x y z
N MET A 1 -2.38 -4.70 20.94
CA MET A 1 -2.14 -3.36 20.37
C MET A 1 -2.45 -3.45 18.89
N THR A 2 -3.28 -2.54 18.40
CA THR A 2 -3.80 -2.58 17.03
C THR A 2 -3.06 -1.53 16.22
N VAL A 3 -2.56 -1.89 15.02
CA VAL A 3 -1.90 -0.95 14.12
C VAL A 3 -2.83 0.20 13.78
N ASP A 4 -2.35 1.45 13.89
CA ASP A 4 -3.12 2.62 13.47
C ASP A 4 -2.99 2.83 11.95
N ILE A 5 -4.07 2.53 11.24
CA ILE A 5 -4.16 2.64 9.79
C ILE A 5 -4.01 4.09 9.29
N ASN A 6 -4.34 5.10 10.11
CA ASN A 6 -4.15 6.51 9.76
C ASN A 6 -2.67 6.87 9.69
N ILE A 7 -1.85 6.28 10.56
CA ILE A 7 -0.40 6.46 10.55
C ILE A 7 0.18 5.80 9.31
N ILE A 8 -0.27 4.59 8.97
CA ILE A 8 0.14 3.89 7.73
C ILE A 8 -0.23 4.75 6.50
N TYR A 9 -1.46 5.23 6.42
CA TYR A 9 -1.90 6.14 5.36
C TYR A 9 -0.97 7.35 5.22
N SER A 10 -0.72 8.06 6.33
CA SER A 10 0.13 9.25 6.33
C SER A 10 1.60 8.96 5.99
N ILE A 11 2.12 7.77 6.33
CA ILE A 11 3.44 7.32 5.88
C ILE A 11 3.44 7.15 4.36
N LEU A 12 2.49 6.39 3.83
CA LEU A 12 2.47 6.07 2.40
C LEU A 12 2.19 7.31 1.53
N VAL A 13 1.33 8.23 1.96
CA VAL A 13 1.14 9.52 1.26
C VAL A 13 2.43 10.34 1.18
N SER A 14 3.31 10.22 2.20
CA SER A 14 4.61 10.91 2.19
C SER A 14 5.65 10.25 1.28
N TRP A 15 5.37 9.05 0.76
CA TRP A 15 6.28 8.35 -0.15
C TRP A 15 6.05 8.81 -1.59
N ASN A 16 7.12 9.16 -2.28
CA ASN A 16 7.10 9.56 -3.69
C ASN A 16 7.43 8.42 -4.66
N LYS A 17 7.77 7.24 -4.13
CA LYS A 17 8.14 6.05 -4.90
C LYS A 17 7.92 4.79 -4.07
N PRO A 18 7.84 3.61 -4.69
CA PRO A 18 7.74 2.36 -3.95
C PRO A 18 8.93 2.15 -3.01
N LYS A 19 8.66 1.59 -1.83
CA LYS A 19 9.66 1.16 -0.85
C LYS A 19 9.30 -0.19 -0.26
N THR A 20 10.21 -0.77 0.52
CA THR A 20 10.03 -2.13 1.04
C THR A 20 9.11 -2.17 2.26
N TYR A 21 8.60 -3.37 2.58
CA TYR A 21 7.93 -3.62 3.87
C TYR A 21 8.82 -3.28 5.09
N SER A 22 10.14 -3.42 4.97
CA SER A 22 11.08 -3.04 6.02
C SER A 22 11.16 -1.52 6.20
N ASP A 23 11.09 -0.77 5.09
CA ASP A 23 11.01 0.70 5.14
C ASP A 23 9.72 1.15 5.82
N LEU A 24 8.60 0.47 5.56
CA LEU A 24 7.34 0.72 6.27
C LEU A 24 7.47 0.44 7.78
N THR A 25 8.10 -0.68 8.15
CA THR A 25 8.40 -0.98 9.57
C THR A 25 9.20 0.14 10.22
N GLN A 26 10.25 0.61 9.55
CA GLN A 26 11.11 1.64 10.09
C GLN A 26 10.38 2.99 10.22
N ASP A 27 9.66 3.41 9.17
CA ASP A 27 8.91 4.67 9.17
C ASP A 27 7.79 4.65 10.23
N TYR A 28 7.09 3.52 10.41
CA TYR A 28 6.08 3.37 11.45
C TYR A 28 6.71 3.45 12.85
N LYS A 29 7.80 2.72 13.10
CA LYS A 29 8.52 2.76 14.37
C LYS A 29 9.03 4.16 14.69
N CYS A 30 9.53 4.90 13.71
CA CYS A 30 9.96 6.29 13.91
C CYS A 30 8.80 7.21 14.35
N ARG A 31 7.56 6.94 13.91
CA ARG A 31 6.39 7.76 14.26
C ARG A 31 5.72 7.36 15.57
N THR A 32 5.73 6.08 15.93
CA THR A 32 4.96 5.54 17.06
C THR A 32 5.80 4.98 18.20
N GLY A 33 7.08 4.69 17.95
CA GLY A 33 7.94 3.92 18.85
C GLY A 33 7.69 2.41 18.82
N GLU A 34 6.65 1.94 18.11
CA GLU A 34 6.28 0.52 18.06
C GLU A 34 6.95 -0.19 16.89
N TRP A 35 7.43 -1.42 17.13
CA TRP A 35 7.97 -2.28 16.09
C TRP A 35 6.96 -3.35 15.68
N TYR A 36 6.78 -3.51 14.37
CA TYR A 36 6.04 -4.61 13.76
C TYR A 36 6.90 -5.28 12.69
N SER A 37 6.76 -6.60 12.58
CA SER A 37 7.51 -7.34 11.56
C SER A 37 7.03 -6.94 10.15
N PRO A 38 7.93 -6.93 9.14
CA PRO A 38 7.55 -6.61 7.76
C PRO A 38 6.39 -7.44 7.20
N GLN A 39 6.23 -8.67 7.68
CA GLN A 39 5.19 -9.61 7.21
C GLN A 39 3.80 -9.26 7.78
N SER A 40 3.76 -8.54 8.91
CA SER A 40 2.53 -8.19 9.62
C SER A 40 1.70 -7.13 8.89
N TRP A 41 2.27 -6.42 7.91
CA TRP A 41 1.59 -5.31 7.23
C TRP A 41 0.54 -5.76 6.22
N ASN A 42 0.60 -6.99 5.73
CA ASN A 42 -0.19 -7.43 4.58
C ASN A 42 -1.71 -7.24 4.78
N GLU A 43 -2.23 -7.59 5.96
CA GLU A 43 -3.65 -7.45 6.27
C GLU A 43 -4.08 -5.99 6.38
N VAL A 44 -3.30 -5.16 7.08
CA VAL A 44 -3.58 -3.73 7.27
C VAL A 44 -3.52 -2.98 5.94
N LEU A 45 -2.58 -3.32 5.07
CA LEU A 45 -2.47 -2.73 3.73
C LEU A 45 -3.64 -3.16 2.83
N SER A 46 -4.09 -4.40 2.95
CA SER A 46 -5.29 -4.89 2.25
C SER A 46 -6.54 -4.13 2.73
N GLN A 47 -6.69 -3.93 4.04
CA GLN A 47 -7.76 -3.13 4.63
C GLN A 47 -7.71 -1.68 4.17
N LEU A 48 -6.52 -1.07 4.11
CA LEU A 48 -6.35 0.30 3.61
C LEU A 48 -6.87 0.42 2.17
N ASN A 49 -6.54 -0.51 1.29
CA ASN A 49 -7.04 -0.47 -0.08
C ASN A 49 -8.57 -0.55 -0.16
N LYS A 50 -9.23 -1.30 0.73
CA LYS A 50 -10.70 -1.37 0.77
C LYS A 50 -11.33 -0.03 1.13
N ILE A 51 -10.82 0.61 2.19
CA ILE A 51 -11.27 1.94 2.62
C ILE A 51 -11.07 2.96 1.48
N LEU A 52 -9.90 2.92 0.83
CA LEU A 52 -9.62 3.82 -0.28
C LEU A 52 -10.53 3.57 -1.49
N ALA A 53 -10.82 2.30 -1.80
CA ALA A 53 -11.72 1.96 -2.89
C ALA A 53 -13.17 2.41 -2.62
N GLU A 54 -13.64 2.37 -1.37
CA GLU A 54 -14.95 2.92 -0.97
C GLU A 54 -15.02 4.45 -1.14
N ALA A 55 -13.87 5.11 -1.12
CA ALA A 55 -13.71 6.55 -1.35
C ALA A 55 -13.27 6.91 -2.79
N ASP A 56 -13.38 5.97 -3.74
CA ASP A 56 -12.96 6.13 -5.14
C ASP A 56 -11.48 6.55 -5.32
N ALA A 57 -10.63 6.27 -4.32
CA ALA A 57 -9.21 6.56 -4.33
C ALA A 57 -8.38 5.35 -4.82
N PRO A 58 -7.23 5.56 -5.47
CA PRO A 58 -6.39 4.47 -5.93
C PRO A 58 -5.77 3.67 -4.76
N PRO A 59 -5.33 2.42 -4.99
CA PRO A 59 -4.82 1.56 -3.91
C PRO A 59 -3.40 1.96 -3.48
N LEU A 60 -3.31 2.85 -2.48
CA LEU A 60 -2.05 3.44 -1.99
C LEU A 60 -1.00 2.41 -1.56
N SER A 61 -1.41 1.23 -1.07
CA SER A 61 -0.46 0.18 -0.68
C SER A 61 0.33 -0.41 -1.85
N ALA A 62 0.03 -0.05 -3.10
CA ALA A 62 0.87 -0.35 -4.27
C ALA A 62 2.31 0.15 -4.13
N LEU A 63 2.56 1.13 -3.25
CA LEU A 63 3.90 1.63 -2.93
C LEU A 63 4.71 0.70 -2.03
N VAL A 64 4.12 -0.34 -1.44
CA VAL A 64 4.83 -1.27 -0.56
C VAL A 64 5.17 -2.55 -1.34
N VAL A 65 6.46 -2.84 -1.46
CA VAL A 65 6.96 -3.98 -2.23
C VAL A 65 7.80 -4.93 -1.40
N SER A 66 7.83 -6.20 -1.82
CA SER A 66 8.81 -7.16 -1.30
C SER A 66 10.22 -6.80 -1.79
N GLN A 67 11.20 -6.86 -0.91
CA GLN A 67 12.61 -6.65 -1.26
C GLN A 67 13.13 -7.71 -2.26
N SER A 68 12.59 -8.94 -2.22
CA SER A 68 13.06 -10.04 -3.07
C SER A 68 12.50 -9.99 -4.49
N THR A 69 11.27 -9.51 -4.66
CA THR A 69 10.59 -9.52 -5.96
C THR A 69 10.43 -8.14 -6.57
N ASN A 70 10.62 -7.07 -5.77
CA ASN A 70 10.31 -5.69 -6.15
C ASN A 70 8.87 -5.53 -6.69
N GLU A 71 7.94 -6.34 -6.17
CA GLU A 71 6.52 -6.33 -6.48
C GLU A 71 5.70 -6.22 -5.19
N PRO A 72 4.45 -5.74 -5.25
CA PRO A 72 3.52 -5.81 -4.13
C PRO A 72 3.31 -7.25 -3.64
N GLY A 73 3.05 -7.39 -2.34
CA GLY A 73 2.80 -8.70 -1.72
C GLY A 73 1.52 -9.38 -2.23
N ALA A 74 1.34 -10.65 -1.84
CA ALA A 74 0.21 -11.45 -2.32
C ALA A 74 -1.16 -10.85 -1.97
N LEU A 75 -1.32 -10.29 -0.75
CA LEU A 75 -2.59 -9.70 -0.29
C LEU A 75 -2.88 -8.31 -0.86
N PHE A 76 -1.99 -7.73 -1.67
CA PHE A 76 -2.29 -6.54 -2.45
C PHE A 76 -3.26 -6.88 -3.59
N TRP A 77 -2.99 -7.94 -4.33
CA TRP A 77 -3.78 -8.30 -5.50
C TRP A 77 -5.19 -8.74 -5.11
N ALA A 78 -6.21 -8.23 -5.81
CA ALA A 78 -7.61 -8.41 -5.45
C ALA A 78 -7.98 -7.97 -4.01
N SER A 79 -7.19 -7.08 -3.39
CA SER A 79 -7.49 -6.58 -2.04
C SER A 79 -8.77 -5.76 -1.97
N ALA A 80 -9.12 -5.08 -3.06
CA ALA A 80 -10.25 -4.17 -3.18
C ALA A 80 -10.81 -4.18 -4.61
N SER A 81 -11.98 -3.59 -4.82
CA SER A 81 -12.70 -3.58 -6.11
C SER A 81 -11.90 -2.94 -7.26
N ASN A 82 -11.05 -1.96 -6.94
CA ASN A 82 -10.19 -1.27 -7.91
C ASN A 82 -8.78 -1.87 -8.03
N VAL A 83 -8.49 -3.01 -7.38
CA VAL A 83 -7.23 -3.74 -7.53
C VAL A 83 -7.46 -5.02 -8.32
N PRO A 84 -6.83 -5.19 -9.51
CA PRO A 84 -7.01 -6.40 -10.30
C PRO A 84 -6.43 -7.64 -9.60
N PRO A 85 -6.91 -8.85 -9.93
CA PRO A 85 -6.28 -10.09 -9.52
C PRO A 85 -4.84 -10.22 -10.03
N LYS A 86 -4.02 -10.99 -9.31
CA LYS A 86 -2.61 -11.21 -9.66
C LYS A 86 -2.52 -11.94 -11.00
N HIS A 87 -1.91 -11.30 -12.00
CA HIS A 87 -1.68 -11.95 -13.29
C HIS A 87 -0.47 -12.90 -13.21
N ASN A 88 -0.60 -14.11 -13.78
CA ASN A 88 0.46 -15.14 -13.74
C ASN A 88 1.71 -14.76 -14.56
N ASN A 89 1.51 -14.11 -15.72
CA ASN A 89 2.61 -13.56 -16.53
C ASN A 89 3.28 -12.35 -15.83
N PRO A 90 4.59 -12.40 -15.53
CA PRO A 90 5.31 -11.32 -14.84
C PRO A 90 5.30 -9.97 -15.57
N LEU A 91 5.51 -9.94 -16.89
CA LEU A 91 5.54 -8.70 -17.66
C LEU A 91 4.18 -7.98 -17.61
N LYS A 92 3.09 -8.72 -17.82
CA LYS A 92 1.73 -8.18 -17.70
C LYS A 92 1.46 -7.68 -16.27
N ARG A 93 1.91 -8.43 -15.26
CA ARG A 93 1.76 -8.05 -13.85
C ARG A 93 2.51 -6.75 -13.53
N THR A 94 3.74 -6.59 -14.02
CA THR A 94 4.52 -5.35 -13.88
C THR A 94 3.84 -4.17 -14.56
N LEU A 95 3.34 -4.34 -15.79
CA LEU A 95 2.63 -3.27 -16.51
C LEU A 95 1.34 -2.85 -15.79
N MET A 96 0.57 -3.81 -15.26
CA MET A 96 -0.62 -3.52 -14.44
C MET A 96 -0.25 -2.72 -13.19
N TRP A 97 0.78 -3.16 -12.46
CA TRP A 97 1.25 -2.47 -11.26
C TRP A 97 1.76 -1.06 -11.56
N GLN A 98 2.51 -0.86 -12.65
CA GLN A 98 2.95 0.47 -13.09
C GLN A 98 1.77 1.40 -13.40
N GLY A 99 0.72 0.88 -14.03
CA GLY A 99 -0.52 1.63 -14.26
C GLY A 99 -1.16 2.11 -12.95
N ILE A 100 -1.18 1.25 -11.94
CA ILE A 100 -1.67 1.60 -10.60
C ILE A 100 -0.76 2.63 -9.92
N LEU A 101 0.56 2.44 -9.97
CA LEU A 101 1.52 3.39 -9.41
C LEU A 101 1.34 4.78 -10.00
N ASN A 102 1.14 4.89 -11.31
CA ASN A 102 0.90 6.17 -11.97
C ASN A 102 -0.36 6.86 -11.43
N GLN A 103 -1.43 6.11 -11.15
CA GLN A 103 -2.62 6.68 -10.51
C GLN A 103 -2.29 7.14 -9.08
N VAL A 104 -1.60 6.33 -8.29
CA VAL A 104 -1.23 6.65 -6.91
C VAL A 104 -0.37 7.92 -6.81
N VAL A 105 0.64 8.08 -7.66
CA VAL A 105 1.56 9.24 -7.59
C VAL A 105 0.98 10.53 -8.17
N THR A 106 -0.07 10.45 -8.99
CA THR A 106 -0.74 11.63 -9.56
C THR A 106 -1.98 12.06 -8.77
N TYR A 107 -2.53 11.14 -7.96
CA TYR A 107 -3.68 11.41 -7.13
C TYR A 107 -3.40 12.48 -6.06
N GLN A 108 -4.35 13.40 -5.88
CA GLN A 108 -4.25 14.46 -4.88
C GLN A 108 -4.70 13.92 -3.52
N TRP A 109 -3.76 13.35 -2.78
CA TRP A 109 -4.04 12.73 -1.48
C TRP A 109 -4.53 13.74 -0.44
N PRO A 110 -5.68 13.52 0.21
CA PRO A 110 -6.10 14.35 1.33
C PRO A 110 -5.19 14.17 2.55
N ASN A 111 -5.12 15.18 3.42
CA ASN A 111 -4.29 15.15 4.63
C ASN A 111 -4.70 14.08 5.65
N LYS A 112 -5.92 13.54 5.53
CA LYS A 112 -6.47 12.50 6.38
C LYS A 112 -7.01 11.38 5.51
N LEU A 113 -7.05 10.17 6.05
CA LEU A 113 -7.66 9.03 5.38
C LEU A 113 -9.11 9.41 5.01
N PRO A 114 -9.51 9.29 3.74
CA PRO A 114 -10.89 9.53 3.36
C PRO A 114 -11.73 8.37 3.93
N ILE A 115 -12.63 8.70 4.84
CA ILE A 115 -13.60 7.76 5.39
C ILE A 115 -14.95 8.28 4.88
N ASN A 116 -15.63 7.45 4.09
CA ASN A 116 -17.02 7.70 3.69
C ASN A 116 -17.98 7.29 4.80
#